data_AF-A0AAE0B6M9-F1
#
_entry.id   AF-A0AAE0B6M9-F1
#
_cell.length_a   1.000
_cell.length_b   1.000
_cell.length_c   1.000
_cell.angle_alpha   90.00
_cell.angle_beta   90.00
_cell.angle_gamma   90.00
#
_symmetry.space_group_name_H-M   'P 1'
#
loop_
_entity.id
_entity.type
_entity.pdbx_description
1 polymer ?
#
loop_
_entity_poly.entity_id
_entity_poly.type
_entity_poly.pdbx_seq_one_letter_code
_entity_poly.pdbx_strand_id
1 'polypeptide(L)'
;MINPKKLIKMARKWQRVAALRRKRISLPGFNTSVTVTDKGHFVVYTTDGRRFTFPISYLSNHIFQELLRMSEEEYGLPSNGPITLPCDAIFMEYAVSLIQGCVNRNLYEAFLKSVASSRCSLSHALYPYGQTSQQLLVSGC
;
A
#
# COMPACT_ATOMS: atom_id res chain seq x y z
N MET A 1 11.86 1.55 26.87
CA MET A 1 12.34 2.14 25.60
C MET A 1 13.64 1.43 25.19
N ILE A 2 13.69 0.82 24.00
CA ILE A 2 14.88 0.10 23.54
C ILE A 2 15.98 1.09 23.12
N ASN A 3 17.22 0.82 23.56
CA ASN A 3 18.39 1.66 23.28
C ASN A 3 18.89 1.47 21.83
N PRO A 4 19.17 2.53 21.06
CA PRO A 4 19.66 2.44 19.67
C PRO A 4 20.96 1.63 19.50
N LYS A 5 21.82 1.57 20.54
CA LYS A 5 23.01 0.70 20.54
C LYS A 5 22.64 -0.79 20.49
N LYS A 6 21.49 -1.16 21.07
CA LYS A 6 20.94 -2.52 21.03
C LYS A 6 20.46 -2.88 19.62
N LEU A 7 19.81 -1.95 18.92
CA LEU A 7 19.36 -2.12 17.52
C LEU A 7 20.53 -2.35 16.57
N ILE A 8 21.60 -1.55 16.65
CA ILE A 8 22.79 -1.73 15.80
C ILE A 8 23.44 -3.10 16.02
N LYS A 9 23.49 -3.56 17.28
CA LYS A 9 24.04 -4.87 17.64
C LYS A 9 23.20 -6.01 17.09
N MET A 10 21.87 -5.85 17.11
CA MET A 10 20.95 -6.78 16.46
C MET A 10 21.18 -6.79 14.95
N ALA A 11 21.15 -5.63 14.27
CA ALA A 11 21.35 -5.54 12.83
C ALA A 11 22.64 -6.24 12.34
N ARG A 12 23.78 -6.06 13.05
CA ARG A 12 25.05 -6.74 12.71
C ARG A 12 24.98 -8.26 12.87
N LYS A 13 24.24 -8.76 13.88
CA LYS A 13 24.04 -10.20 14.09
C LYS A 13 23.22 -10.80 12.94
N TRP A 14 22.18 -10.09 12.51
CA TRP A 14 21.34 -10.49 11.37
C TRP A 14 22.11 -10.49 10.04
N GLN A 15 22.98 -9.50 9.82
CA GLN A 15 23.83 -9.46 8.62
C GLN A 15 24.79 -10.66 8.53
N ARG A 16 25.40 -11.09 9.65
CA ARG A 16 26.28 -12.29 9.67
C ARG A 16 25.50 -13.57 9.38
N VAL A 17 24.31 -13.71 9.97
CA VAL A 17 23.45 -14.88 9.73
C VAL A 17 23.00 -14.93 8.26
N ALA A 18 22.62 -13.80 7.68
CA ALA A 18 22.23 -13.71 6.26
C ALA A 18 23.40 -14.00 5.31
N ALA A 19 24.62 -13.57 5.63
CA ALA A 19 25.81 -13.82 4.80
C ALA A 19 26.18 -15.32 4.74
N LEU A 20 26.10 -16.03 5.88
CA LEU A 20 26.35 -17.47 5.94
C LEU A 20 25.34 -18.30 5.13
N ARG A 21 24.12 -17.77 4.92
CA ARG A 21 23.06 -18.44 4.16
C ARG A 21 23.19 -18.30 2.63
N ARG A 22 24.05 -17.41 2.11
CA ARG A 22 24.20 -17.21 0.64
C ARG A 22 25.12 -18.21 -0.07
N LYS A 23 25.72 -19.20 0.61
CA LYS A 23 26.73 -20.11 0.01
C LYS A 23 26.18 -21.35 -0.72
N ARG A 24 24.86 -21.50 -0.85
CA ARG A 24 24.13 -22.44 -1.70
C ARG A 24 22.75 -21.79 -1.85
N ILE A 25 22.19 -21.49 -3.02
CA ILE A 25 21.75 -22.38 -4.10
C ILE A 25 21.49 -21.47 -5.32
N SER A 26 22.04 -21.80 -6.49
CA SER A 26 21.56 -21.27 -7.76
C SER A 26 20.35 -22.09 -8.21
N LEU A 27 19.18 -21.46 -8.34
CA LEU A 27 17.98 -22.07 -8.93
C LEU A 27 17.32 -21.09 -9.91
N PRO A 28 16.97 -21.52 -11.14
CA PRO A 28 16.53 -20.65 -12.22
C PRO A 28 15.01 -20.44 -12.26
N GLY A 29 14.61 -19.21 -12.61
CA GLY A 29 13.47 -18.84 -13.46
C GLY A 29 12.07 -19.38 -13.15
N PHE A 30 11.20 -18.52 -12.63
CA PHE A 30 9.77 -18.59 -12.97
C PHE A 30 9.28 -17.19 -13.37
N ASN A 31 8.75 -17.10 -14.59
CA ASN A 31 8.37 -15.87 -15.26
C ASN A 31 6.90 -15.57 -14.91
N THR A 32 6.66 -14.58 -14.04
CA THR A 32 5.34 -13.97 -13.90
C THR A 32 5.49 -12.47 -14.12
N SER A 33 4.85 -11.99 -15.18
CA SER A 33 4.77 -10.61 -15.67
C SER A 33 4.95 -9.54 -14.58
N VAL A 34 6.13 -8.93 -14.56
CA VAL A 34 6.51 -7.82 -13.68
C VAL A 34 5.90 -6.53 -14.24
N THR A 35 4.73 -6.14 -13.75
CA THR A 35 4.22 -4.77 -13.93
C THR A 35 4.68 -3.91 -12.76
N VAL A 36 5.84 -3.28 -12.96
CA VAL A 36 6.25 -1.97 -12.42
C VAL A 36 5.94 -1.73 -10.92
N THR A 37 6.64 -2.45 -10.04
CA THR A 37 7.49 -1.94 -8.95
C THR A 37 7.94 -3.15 -8.12
N ASP A 38 9.22 -3.51 -8.21
CA ASP A 38 9.88 -4.63 -7.48
C ASP A 38 9.97 -4.40 -5.96
N LYS A 39 8.88 -4.01 -5.31
CA LYS A 39 8.78 -4.00 -3.86
C LYS A 39 8.42 -5.42 -3.46
N GLY A 40 9.38 -6.15 -2.91
CA GLY A 40 9.18 -7.55 -2.52
C GLY A 40 7.94 -7.77 -1.65
N HIS A 41 7.54 -9.04 -1.53
CA HIS A 41 6.40 -9.45 -0.72
C HIS A 41 6.89 -10.19 0.53
N PHE A 42 6.10 -10.15 1.61
CA PHE A 42 6.28 -11.01 2.77
C PHE A 42 5.05 -11.89 2.98
N VAL A 43 5.26 -13.01 3.66
CA VAL A 43 4.23 -14.02 3.91
C VAL A 43 4.05 -14.17 5.42
N VAL A 44 2.80 -14.19 5.85
CA VAL A 44 2.41 -14.46 7.24
C VAL A 44 1.36 -15.57 7.27
N TYR A 45 1.30 -16.25 8.41
CA TYR A 45 0.31 -17.26 8.72
C TYR A 45 -0.53 -16.79 9.91
N THR A 46 -1.81 -17.15 9.93
CA THR A 46 -2.70 -16.94 11.07
C THR A 46 -2.70 -18.15 12.00
N THR A 47 -3.32 -18.03 13.16
CA THR A 47 -3.43 -19.13 14.14
C THR A 47 -4.24 -20.32 13.59
N ASP A 48 -5.16 -20.10 12.66
CA ASP A 48 -5.88 -21.13 11.90
C ASP A 48 -5.10 -21.67 10.69
N GLY A 49 -3.82 -21.29 10.54
CA GLY A 49 -2.91 -21.81 9.53
C GLY A 49 -3.12 -21.24 8.12
N ARG A 50 -3.97 -20.22 7.95
CA ARG A 50 -4.16 -19.59 6.63
C ARG A 50 -2.98 -18.71 6.27
N ARG A 51 -2.61 -18.75 4.99
CA ARG A 51 -1.47 -18.03 4.44
C ARG A 51 -1.91 -16.74 3.77
N PHE A 52 -1.29 -15.62 4.15
CA PHE A 52 -1.49 -14.32 3.52
C PHE A 52 -0.17 -13.78 2.96
N THR A 53 -0.24 -13.11 1.81
CA THR A 53 0.92 -12.48 1.14
C THR A 53 0.68 -10.98 1.02
N PHE A 54 1.63 -10.19 1.51
CA PHE A 54 1.51 -8.74 1.56
C PHE A 54 2.70 -8.06 0.88
N PRO A 55 2.49 -6.94 0.19
CA PRO A 55 3.59 -6.08 -0.25
C PRO A 55 4.40 -5.59 0.96
N ILE A 56 5.72 -5.47 0.83
CA ILE A 56 6.59 -4.96 1.91
C ILE A 56 6.15 -3.57 2.44
N SER A 57 5.42 -2.78 1.64
CA SER A 57 4.84 -1.50 2.09
C SER A 57 3.87 -1.65 3.27
N TYR A 58 3.32 -2.84 3.53
CA TYR A 58 2.45 -3.06 4.69
C TYR A 58 3.23 -3.07 6.01
N LEU A 59 4.55 -3.29 6.00
CA LEU A 59 5.38 -3.26 7.21
C LEU A 59 5.48 -1.87 7.84
N SER A 60 5.19 -0.79 7.09
CA SER A 60 5.09 0.56 7.66
C SER A 60 3.72 0.87 8.27
N ASN A 61 2.73 -0.02 8.13
CA ASN A 61 1.42 0.17 8.73
C ASN A 61 1.44 -0.18 10.23
N HIS A 62 0.86 0.68 11.07
CA HIS A 62 0.82 0.49 12.52
C HIS A 62 0.15 -0.82 12.95
N ILE A 63 -0.89 -1.27 12.23
CA ILE A 63 -1.56 -2.55 12.53
C ILE A 63 -0.59 -3.71 12.36
N PHE A 64 0.17 -3.72 11.25
CA PHE A 64 1.16 -4.78 11.01
C PHE A 64 2.34 -4.70 11.97
N GLN A 65 2.80 -3.51 12.35
CA GLN A 65 3.86 -3.35 13.34
C GLN A 65 3.45 -3.91 14.70
N GLU A 66 2.20 -3.66 15.10
CA GLU A 66 1.65 -4.18 16.35
C GLU A 66 1.52 -5.70 16.32
N LEU A 67 0.92 -6.24 15.26
CA LEU A 67 0.76 -7.69 15.09
C LEU A 67 2.10 -8.43 15.06
N LEU A 68 3.12 -7.84 14.43
CA LEU A 68 4.47 -8.41 14.41
C LEU A 68 5.15 -8.32 15.78
N ARG A 69 4.91 -7.25 16.56
CA ARG A 69 5.41 -7.16 17.93
C ARG A 69 4.77 -8.22 18.83
N MET A 70 3.45 -8.38 18.76
CA MET A 70 2.72 -9.40 19.51
C MET A 70 3.19 -10.82 19.11
N SER A 71 3.39 -11.06 17.82
CA SER A 71 3.97 -12.31 17.30
C SER A 71 5.37 -12.58 17.88
N GLU A 72 6.23 -11.57 17.96
CA GLU A 72 7.56 -11.71 18.58
C GLU A 72 7.47 -11.99 20.09
N GLU A 73 6.53 -11.36 20.80
CA GLU A 73 6.31 -11.58 22.23
C GLU A 73 5.80 -13.00 22.55
N GLU A 74 4.93 -13.56 21.71
CA GLU A 74 4.32 -14.89 21.91
C GLU A 74 5.16 -16.03 21.34
N TYR A 75 5.63 -15.90 20.10
CA TYR A 75 6.31 -16.96 19.36
C TYR A 75 7.83 -16.75 19.26
N GLY A 76 8.33 -15.59 19.65
CA GLY A 76 9.73 -15.21 19.46
C GLY A 76 10.05 -14.84 18.01
N LEU A 77 11.34 -14.59 17.76
CA LEU A 77 11.82 -14.32 16.41
C LEU A 77 11.83 -15.59 15.56
N PRO A 78 11.29 -15.56 14.32
CA PRO A 78 11.31 -16.71 13.43
C PRO A 78 12.76 -17.05 13.06
N SER A 79 13.22 -18.23 13.50
CA SER A 79 14.60 -18.68 13.27
C SER A 79 14.77 -19.49 11.98
N ASN A 80 13.79 -20.34 11.64
CA ASN A 80 13.70 -21.13 10.40
C ASN A 80 12.24 -21.40 9.98
N GLY A 81 11.26 -20.69 10.55
CA GLY A 81 9.83 -20.95 10.35
C GLY A 81 9.08 -19.77 9.75
N PRO A 82 7.82 -19.97 9.36
CA PRO A 82 6.94 -18.88 8.94
C PRO A 82 6.72 -17.87 10.06
N ILE A 83 6.39 -16.63 9.70
CA ILE A 83 5.87 -15.64 10.65
C ILE A 83 4.40 -15.98 10.91
N THR A 84 4.06 -16.32 12.15
CA THR A 84 2.68 -16.56 12.57
C THR A 84 2.18 -15.38 13.39
N LEU A 85 1.08 -14.77 12.97
CA LEU A 85 0.44 -13.67 13.69
C LEU A 85 -0.57 -14.23 14.70
N PRO A 86 -0.70 -13.61 15.89
CA PRO A 86 -1.63 -14.03 16.93
C PRO A 86 -3.05 -13.55 16.64
N CYS A 87 -3.57 -13.89 15.46
CA CYS A 87 -4.91 -13.58 15.01
C CYS A 87 -5.42 -14.66 14.04
N ASP A 88 -6.73 -14.74 13.89
CA ASP A 88 -7.37 -15.63 12.92
C ASP A 88 -7.45 -14.95 11.54
N ALA A 89 -7.83 -15.76 10.54
CA ALA A 89 -8.03 -15.27 9.18
C ALA A 89 -9.10 -14.18 9.05
N ILE A 90 -10.17 -14.24 9.83
CA ILE A 90 -11.29 -13.30 9.77
C ILE A 90 -10.79 -11.90 10.17
N PHE A 91 -10.03 -11.82 11.25
CA PHE A 91 -9.39 -10.61 11.71
C PHE A 91 -8.41 -10.07 10.66
N MET A 92 -7.60 -10.94 10.04
CA MET A 92 -6.66 -10.51 8.99
C MET A 92 -7.38 -9.94 7.76
N GLU A 93 -8.44 -10.58 7.29
CA GLU A 93 -9.26 -10.09 6.18
C GLU A 93 -9.84 -8.70 6.51
N TYR A 94 -10.35 -8.53 7.73
CA TYR A 94 -10.83 -7.24 8.21
C TYR A 94 -9.73 -6.19 8.28
N ALA A 95 -8.57 -6.51 8.85
CA ALA A 95 -7.42 -5.60 8.93
C ALA A 95 -6.96 -5.14 7.53
N VAL A 96 -6.90 -6.06 6.57
CA VAL A 96 -6.56 -5.75 5.18
C VAL A 96 -7.58 -4.80 4.56
N SER A 97 -8.87 -5.03 4.79
CA SER A 97 -9.93 -4.15 4.31
C SER A 97 -9.82 -2.72 4.86
N LEU A 98 -9.41 -2.57 6.13
CA LEU A 98 -9.17 -1.26 6.75
C LEU A 98 -7.95 -0.57 6.14
N ILE A 99 -6.84 -1.31 5.97
CA ILE A 99 -5.57 -0.78 5.45
C ILE A 99 -5.69 -0.34 4.00
N GLN A 100 -6.44 -1.10 3.18
CA GLN A 100 -6.70 -0.74 1.79
C GLN A 100 -7.62 0.47 1.64
N GLY A 101 -8.12 1.01 2.75
CA GLY A 101 -8.99 2.17 2.76
C GLY A 101 -10.35 1.76 2.23
N CYS A 102 -11.16 1.16 3.09
CA CYS A 102 -12.61 1.18 2.89
C CYS A 102 -13.16 2.58 3.19
N VAL A 103 -12.65 3.59 2.49
CA VAL A 103 -13.52 4.58 1.87
C VAL A 103 -13.48 4.19 0.42
N ASN A 104 -14.52 3.49 -0.02
CA ASN A 104 -14.76 3.06 -1.38
C ASN A 104 -14.27 4.20 -2.29
N ARG A 105 -13.08 4.05 -2.89
CA ARG A 105 -12.47 5.13 -3.68
C ARG A 105 -13.45 5.60 -4.75
N ASN A 106 -14.33 4.69 -5.18
CA ASN A 106 -15.47 4.94 -6.03
C ASN A 106 -16.58 5.79 -5.39
N LEU A 107 -16.89 5.68 -4.10
CA LEU A 107 -17.83 6.59 -3.41
C LEU A 107 -17.22 7.98 -3.23
N TYR A 108 -15.94 8.08 -2.87
CA TYR A 108 -15.28 9.39 -2.77
C TYR A 108 -15.15 10.04 -4.15
N GLU A 109 -14.77 9.29 -5.19
CA GLU A 109 -14.76 9.75 -6.59
C GLU A 109 -16.17 10.07 -7.11
N ALA A 110 -17.17 9.24 -6.81
CA ALA A 110 -18.56 9.52 -7.20
C ALA A 110 -19.10 10.75 -6.48
N PHE A 111 -18.77 10.92 -5.20
CA PHE A 111 -19.10 12.11 -4.43
C PHE A 111 -18.40 13.34 -5.00
N LEU A 112 -17.10 13.28 -5.29
CA LEU A 112 -16.35 14.37 -5.91
C LEU A 112 -16.88 14.72 -7.30
N LYS A 113 -17.22 13.72 -8.13
CA LYS A 113 -17.86 13.91 -9.44
C LYS A 113 -19.25 14.53 -9.30
N SER A 114 -20.04 14.11 -8.33
CA SER A 114 -21.36 14.68 -8.03
C SER A 114 -21.26 16.13 -7.56
N VAL A 115 -20.31 16.45 -6.68
CA VAL A 115 -20.01 17.81 -6.21
C VAL A 115 -19.45 18.69 -7.33
N ALA A 116 -18.60 18.15 -8.20
CA ALA A 116 -18.10 18.87 -9.37
C ALA A 116 -19.24 19.17 -10.36
N SER A 117 -20.12 18.19 -10.61
CA SER A 117 -21.28 18.33 -11.47
C SER A 117 -22.31 19.33 -10.92
N SER A 118 -22.48 19.41 -9.60
CA SER A 118 -23.40 20.38 -8.98
C SER A 118 -22.90 21.82 -9.07
N ARG A 119 -21.58 22.05 -9.23
CA ARG A 119 -21.03 23.39 -9.45
C ARG A 119 -21.02 23.85 -10.90
N CYS A 120 -21.13 22.93 -11.87
CA CYS A 120 -21.19 23.28 -13.30
C CYS A 120 -22.56 23.83 -13.74
N SER A 121 -23.62 23.66 -12.94
CA SER A 121 -24.94 24.26 -13.23
C SER A 121 -25.08 25.73 -12.80
N LEU A 122 -24.08 26.30 -12.11
CA LEU A 122 -24.09 27.70 -11.63
C LEU A 122 -23.07 28.61 -12.33
N SER A 123 -22.16 28.08 -13.16
CA SER A 123 -21.16 28.89 -13.89
C SER A 123 -21.57 29.31 -15.30
N HIS A 124 -22.71 28.87 -15.82
CA HIS A 124 -23.19 29.29 -17.16
C HIS A 124 -24.18 30.48 -17.13
N ALA A 125 -24.42 31.10 -15.97
CA ALA A 125 -25.46 32.13 -15.82
C ALA A 125 -24.95 33.55 -15.52
N LEU A 126 -23.67 33.87 -15.66
CA LEU A 126 -23.18 35.25 -15.53
C LEU A 126 -22.05 35.58 -16.52
N TYR A 127 -22.41 35.82 -17.79
CA TYR A 127 -21.70 36.77 -18.64
C TYR A 127 -22.70 37.77 -19.23
N PRO A 128 -22.64 39.06 -18.85
CA PRO A 128 -23.41 40.10 -19.51
C PRO A 128 -22.71 40.57 -20.78
N TYR A 129 -23.48 40.60 -21.87
CA TYR A 129 -23.53 41.64 -22.90
C TYR A 129 -22.40 42.69 -22.92
N GLY A 130 -21.65 42.73 -24.03
CA GLY A 130 -20.67 43.77 -24.33
C GLY A 130 -20.35 43.82 -25.83
N GLN A 131 -21.19 44.54 -26.58
CA GLN A 131 -21.02 44.83 -27.99
C GLN A 131 -20.06 46.01 -28.16
N THR A 132 -18.91 45.79 -28.81
CA THR A 132 -18.16 46.87 -29.45
C THR A 132 -17.59 46.42 -30.79
N SER A 133 -18.25 46.96 -31.82
CA SER A 133 -17.79 47.22 -33.18
C SER A 133 -16.27 47.34 -33.33
N GLN A 134 -15.67 46.64 -34.30
CA GLN A 134 -14.87 47.27 -35.37
C GLN A 134 -14.91 46.42 -36.66
N GLN A 135 -14.97 47.16 -37.76
CA GLN A 135 -15.19 46.78 -39.15
C GLN A 135 -13.93 46.20 -39.82
N LEU A 136 -14.15 45.50 -40.94
CA LEU A 136 -13.48 45.63 -42.26
C LEU A 136 -13.38 44.24 -42.92
N LEU A 137 -14.18 43.90 -43.92
CA LEU A 137 -14.19 44.28 -45.35
C LEU A 137 -13.60 43.14 -46.22
N VAL A 138 -14.38 42.76 -47.24
CA VAL A 138 -14.00 42.31 -48.60
C VAL A 138 -14.34 40.87 -49.01
N SER A 139 -15.20 40.82 -50.06
CA SER A 139 -15.40 39.88 -51.18
C SER A 139 -15.54 38.38 -50.93
N GLY A 140 -16.39 37.66 -51.66
CA GLY A 140 -17.13 37.99 -52.87
C GLY A 140 -17.26 36.75 -53.76
N CYS A 141 -18.37 36.72 -54.52
CA CYS A 141 -18.92 35.64 -55.36
C CYS A 141 -19.67 34.54 -54.60
#